data_AF-A0A7L5A200-F1
#
_entry.id   AF-A0A7L5A200-F1
#
_cell.length_a   1.000
_cell.length_b   1.000
_cell.length_c   1.000
_cell.angle_alpha   90.00
_cell.angle_beta   90.00
_cell.angle_gamma   90.00
#
_symmetry.space_group_name_H-M   'P 1'
#
loop_
_entity.id
_entity.type
_entity.pdbx_description
1 polymer ?
#
loop_
_entity_poly.entity_id
_entity_poly.type
_entity_poly.pdbx_seq_one_letter_code
_entity_poly.pdbx_strand_id
1 'polypeptide(L)'
;METLAPASSPISVPATAHAAVHSAPHACLNCGHPLSSRFCPDCGQPANTHRITTAHLLHDIPHSVWHVDRGLPYTIREMLLRPGRTVRRYLAGERVDFFRPFALVLLLAGILSFLILASHIQLVDELTPSTDPHRAKMVEANRFVFKYFAWFTVAMVPGYALFSWALLRRLRYNFAEHVVANALVMGAIIFIQMLCVPLLVWASGTPYFKPVYYAESFTMPLFQLWAFGNLAVGGYHLGGALWRSFVIAFVGLIINSLLITWVSEAAVSFKH
;
A
#
# COMPACT_ATOMS: atom_id res chain seq x y z
N MET A 1 19.74 -22.84 8.75
CA MET A 1 18.71 -23.52 7.96
C MET A 1 17.45 -23.54 8.81
N GLU A 2 16.66 -22.48 8.72
CA GLU A 2 15.41 -22.34 9.47
C GLU A 2 14.29 -22.76 8.51
N THR A 3 13.65 -23.89 8.81
CA THR A 3 12.61 -24.49 7.99
C THR A 3 11.38 -23.58 7.96
N LEU A 4 11.11 -23.00 6.80
CA LEU A 4 9.87 -22.27 6.51
C LEU A 4 8.69 -23.23 6.65
N ALA A 5 7.79 -22.94 7.60
CA ALA A 5 6.50 -23.62 7.70
C ALA A 5 5.71 -23.47 6.39
N PRO A 6 5.00 -24.52 5.94
CA PRO A 6 4.22 -24.47 4.71
C PRO A 6 3.10 -23.44 4.83
N ALA A 7 2.74 -22.85 3.69
CA ALA A 7 1.62 -21.92 3.57
C ALA A 7 0.36 -22.53 4.19
N SER A 8 -0.25 -21.82 5.15
CA SER A 8 -1.54 -22.20 5.71
C SER A 8 -2.58 -22.31 4.61
N SER A 9 -3.35 -23.40 4.67
CA SER A 9 -4.40 -23.78 3.74
C SER A 9 -5.41 -22.64 3.52
N PRO A 10 -5.94 -22.45 2.30
CA PRO A 10 -6.99 -21.48 2.06
C PRO A 10 -8.24 -21.91 2.82
N ILE A 11 -8.74 -21.03 3.70
CA ILE A 11 -10.01 -21.20 4.40
C ILE A 11 -11.10 -21.42 3.35
N SER A 12 -11.64 -22.64 3.29
CA SER A 12 -12.80 -22.98 2.47
C SER A 12 -14.05 -22.40 3.12
N VAL A 13 -14.76 -21.56 2.37
CA VAL A 13 -16.04 -20.97 2.78
C VAL A 13 -17.15 -22.01 2.58
N PRO A 14 -17.94 -22.37 3.60
CA PRO A 14 -19.20 -23.07 3.38
C PRO A 14 -20.23 -22.06 2.87
N ALA A 15 -20.82 -22.34 1.71
CA ALA A 15 -21.93 -21.58 1.17
C ALA A 15 -23.23 -22.08 1.80
N THR A 16 -23.86 -21.28 2.68
CA THR A 16 -25.32 -21.13 2.85
C THR A 16 -25.65 -20.21 4.02
N ALA A 17 -26.75 -19.49 3.85
CA ALA A 17 -27.19 -18.34 4.61
C ALA A 17 -28.02 -18.67 5.88
N HIS A 18 -28.12 -17.65 6.74
CA HIS A 18 -29.09 -17.40 7.81
C HIS A 18 -29.26 -18.40 8.99
N ALA A 19 -28.97 -17.85 10.17
CA ALA A 19 -29.51 -18.19 11.50
C ALA A 19 -29.24 -19.60 12.07
N ALA A 20 -28.09 -19.74 12.74
CA ALA A 20 -27.96 -20.49 13.99
C ALA A 20 -26.67 -20.06 14.71
N VAL A 21 -26.81 -19.19 15.72
CA VAL A 21 -25.76 -18.92 16.70
C VAL A 21 -25.67 -20.15 17.59
N HIS A 22 -24.89 -21.17 17.20
CA HIS A 22 -24.30 -22.23 18.03
C HIS A 22 -23.54 -23.18 17.09
N SER A 23 -22.46 -22.68 16.48
CA SER A 23 -21.46 -23.49 15.79
C SER A 23 -20.17 -23.45 16.61
N ALA A 24 -19.49 -24.61 16.71
CA ALA A 24 -18.29 -24.92 17.49
C ALA A 24 -17.38 -23.74 17.90
N PRO A 25 -16.70 -23.79 19.07
CA PRO A 25 -15.78 -22.72 19.49
C PRO A 25 -14.71 -22.50 18.42
N HIS A 26 -14.91 -21.45 17.60
CA HIS A 26 -13.92 -21.02 16.64
C HIS A 26 -12.82 -20.30 17.41
N ALA A 27 -11.57 -20.65 17.16
CA ALA A 27 -10.43 -19.96 17.76
C ALA A 27 -10.28 -18.55 17.16
N CYS A 28 -9.86 -17.59 17.97
CA CYS A 28 -9.50 -16.24 17.54
C CYS A 28 -8.38 -16.30 16.48
N LEU A 29 -8.55 -15.63 15.34
CA LEU A 29 -7.55 -15.64 14.26
C LEU A 29 -6.26 -14.90 14.65
N ASN A 30 -6.33 -13.99 15.63
CA ASN A 30 -5.19 -13.20 16.08
C ASN A 30 -4.36 -13.89 17.17
N CYS A 31 -5.01 -14.45 18.21
CA CYS A 31 -4.32 -15.02 19.38
C CYS A 31 -4.61 -16.50 19.65
N GLY A 32 -5.53 -17.13 18.92
CA GLY A 32 -5.93 -18.53 19.12
C GLY A 32 -6.88 -18.79 20.29
N HIS A 33 -7.22 -17.78 21.10
CA HIS A 33 -8.17 -17.93 22.22
C HIS A 33 -9.55 -18.45 21.74
N PRO A 34 -10.16 -19.44 22.40
CA PRO A 34 -11.50 -19.93 22.05
C PRO A 34 -12.55 -18.82 22.13
N LEU A 35 -13.28 -18.55 21.04
CA LEU A 35 -14.29 -17.50 21.03
C LEU A 35 -15.59 -18.00 21.66
N SER A 36 -16.02 -17.32 22.73
CA SER A 36 -17.30 -17.52 23.41
C SER A 36 -18.23 -16.31 23.32
N SER A 37 -17.77 -15.19 22.76
CA SER A 37 -18.47 -13.92 22.70
C SER A 37 -18.32 -13.23 21.34
N ARG A 38 -18.97 -12.07 21.14
CA ARG A 38 -18.84 -11.26 19.91
C ARG A 38 -17.43 -10.71 19.68
N PHE A 39 -16.61 -10.62 20.73
CA PHE A 39 -15.22 -10.18 20.67
C PHE A 39 -14.33 -11.15 21.46
N CYS A 40 -13.08 -11.33 21.04
CA CYS A 40 -12.09 -12.08 21.79
C CYS A 40 -11.81 -11.38 23.13
N PRO A 41 -11.92 -12.05 24.28
CA PRO A 41 -11.66 -11.42 25.58
C PRO A 41 -10.18 -11.06 25.78
N ASP A 42 -9.26 -11.79 25.13
CA ASP A 42 -7.82 -11.57 25.31
C ASP A 42 -7.26 -10.43 24.44
N CYS A 43 -7.70 -10.31 23.18
CA CYS A 43 -7.14 -9.35 22.22
C CYS A 43 -8.17 -8.41 21.60
N GLY A 44 -9.46 -8.57 21.87
CA GLY A 44 -10.51 -7.70 21.34
C GLY A 44 -10.89 -7.95 19.87
N GLN A 45 -10.34 -8.98 19.20
CA GLN A 45 -10.73 -9.29 17.81
C GLN A 45 -12.24 -9.61 17.69
N PRO A 46 -12.98 -9.01 16.73
CA PRO A 46 -14.36 -9.40 16.46
C PRO A 46 -14.47 -10.87 16.02
N ALA A 47 -15.39 -11.62 16.62
CA ALA A 47 -15.58 -13.04 16.34
C ALA A 47 -16.09 -13.30 14.92
N ASN A 48 -16.72 -12.32 14.28
CA ASN A 48 -17.14 -12.38 12.87
C ASN A 48 -16.03 -11.98 11.88
N THR A 49 -14.75 -12.01 12.30
CA THR A 49 -13.63 -11.77 11.37
C THR A 49 -13.64 -12.85 10.29
N HIS A 50 -13.78 -12.41 9.04
CA HIS A 50 -13.89 -13.29 7.89
C HIS A 50 -12.86 -12.89 6.82
N ARG A 51 -12.71 -13.75 5.82
CA ARG A 51 -11.82 -13.51 4.68
C ARG A 51 -12.22 -12.24 3.94
N ILE A 52 -11.24 -11.42 3.56
CA ILE A 52 -11.50 -10.17 2.85
C ILE A 52 -12.11 -10.49 1.49
N THR A 53 -13.26 -9.89 1.17
CA THR A 53 -13.92 -10.02 -0.14
C THR A 53 -14.17 -8.63 -0.72
N THR A 54 -14.38 -8.54 -2.02
CA THR A 54 -14.64 -7.25 -2.68
C THR A 54 -15.90 -6.57 -2.14
N ALA A 55 -16.95 -7.34 -1.84
CA ALA A 55 -18.20 -6.81 -1.31
C ALA A 55 -18.01 -6.17 0.08
N HIS A 56 -17.33 -6.87 0.99
CA HIS A 56 -17.07 -6.34 2.33
C HIS A 56 -16.08 -5.18 2.29
N LEU A 57 -15.07 -5.24 1.42
CA LEU A 57 -14.11 -4.14 1.25
C LEU A 57 -14.81 -2.83 0.87
N LEU A 58 -15.72 -2.87 -0.12
CA LEU A 58 -16.46 -1.68 -0.56
C LEU A 58 -17.39 -1.14 0.52
N HIS A 59 -17.98 -2.01 1.34
CA HIS A 59 -18.84 -1.62 2.44
C HIS A 59 -18.05 -1.02 3.63
N ASP A 60 -16.86 -1.54 3.91
CA ASP A 60 -16.10 -1.19 5.12
C ASP A 60 -15.12 -0.02 4.91
N ILE A 61 -14.76 0.33 3.68
CA ILE A 61 -13.84 1.44 3.36
C ILE A 61 -14.28 2.77 4.02
N PRO A 62 -15.54 3.24 3.90
CA PRO A 62 -15.96 4.51 4.49
C PRO A 62 -15.79 4.55 6.01
N HIS A 63 -16.09 3.44 6.69
CA HIS A 63 -15.94 3.30 8.14
C HIS A 63 -14.49 3.09 8.58
N SER A 64 -13.61 2.71 7.65
CA SER A 64 -12.21 2.40 7.94
C SER A 64 -11.33 3.63 8.12
N VAL A 65 -11.67 4.77 7.52
CA VAL A 65 -10.82 5.98 7.49
C VAL A 65 -10.93 6.83 8.77
N TRP A 66 -12.03 6.69 9.53
CA TRP A 66 -12.34 7.59 10.64
C TRP A 66 -11.81 7.16 12.02
N HIS A 67 -11.18 5.98 12.13
CA HIS A 67 -10.61 5.49 13.39
C HIS A 67 -9.09 5.37 13.28
N VAL A 68 -8.36 6.28 13.94
CA VAL A 68 -6.90 6.23 14.04
C VAL A 68 -6.52 5.29 15.18
N ASP A 69 -6.11 4.08 14.80
CA ASP A 69 -5.76 2.99 15.72
C ASP A 69 -4.27 3.05 16.15
N ARG A 70 -3.94 2.44 17.29
CA ARG A 70 -2.57 2.44 17.87
C ARG A 70 -1.55 1.59 17.08
N GLY A 71 -1.99 0.87 16.04
CA GLY A 71 -1.19 -0.10 15.27
C GLY A 71 -0.21 0.49 14.24
N LEU A 72 -0.16 1.82 14.07
CA LEU A 72 0.68 2.49 13.06
C LEU A 72 2.18 2.11 13.15
N PRO A 73 2.88 2.31 14.29
CA PRO A 73 4.30 2.00 14.38
C PRO A 73 4.59 0.49 14.22
N TYR A 74 3.69 -0.36 14.71
CA TYR A 74 3.80 -1.81 14.54
C TYR A 74 3.74 -2.22 13.07
N THR A 75 2.76 -1.66 12.33
CA THR A 75 2.54 -1.97 10.91
C THR A 75 3.70 -1.51 10.05
N ILE A 76 4.20 -0.29 10.28
CA ILE A 76 5.35 0.25 9.57
C ILE A 76 6.57 -0.63 9.82
N ARG A 77 6.89 -0.93 11.09
CA ARG A 77 8.04 -1.79 11.44
C ARG A 77 7.94 -3.17 10.79
N GLU A 78 6.80 -3.83 10.89
CA GLU A 78 6.60 -5.17 10.31
C GLU A 78 6.70 -5.13 8.78
N MET A 79 6.11 -4.13 8.12
CA MET A 79 6.20 -3.98 6.65
C MET A 79 7.63 -3.68 6.18
N LEU A 80 8.40 -2.88 6.92
CA LEU A 80 9.78 -2.54 6.55
C LEU A 80 10.77 -3.68 6.79
N LEU A 81 10.46 -4.63 7.69
CA LEU A 81 11.36 -5.74 8.03
C LEU A 81 10.94 -7.06 7.37
N ARG A 82 9.63 -7.33 7.25
CA ARG A 82 9.08 -8.65 6.88
C ARG A 82 7.76 -8.54 6.09
N PRO A 83 7.71 -7.76 4.99
CA PRO A 83 6.47 -7.39 4.28
C PRO A 83 5.66 -8.60 3.83
N GLY A 84 6.31 -9.64 3.30
CA GLY A 84 5.63 -10.86 2.87
C GLY A 84 4.94 -11.58 4.03
N ARG A 85 5.56 -11.62 5.21
CA ARG A 85 4.96 -12.20 6.42
C ARG A 85 3.82 -11.33 6.94
N THR A 86 4.03 -10.01 6.96
CA THR A 86 3.02 -9.03 7.38
C THR A 86 1.74 -9.14 6.56
N VAL A 87 1.87 -9.14 5.23
CA VAL A 87 0.73 -9.31 4.33
C VAL A 87 0.03 -10.64 4.59
N ARG A 88 0.76 -11.75 4.71
CA ARG A 88 0.14 -13.07 4.99
C ARG A 88 -0.65 -13.08 6.30
N ARG A 89 -0.09 -12.55 7.39
CA ARG A 89 -0.75 -12.48 8.70
C ARG A 89 -2.02 -11.64 8.64
N TYR A 90 -1.93 -10.45 8.03
CA TYR A 90 -3.07 -9.56 7.86
C TYR A 90 -4.22 -10.22 7.06
N LEU A 91 -3.87 -10.87 5.94
CA LEU A 91 -4.83 -11.59 5.10
C LEU A 91 -5.41 -12.83 5.78
N ALA A 92 -4.62 -13.52 6.63
CA ALA A 92 -5.08 -14.65 7.45
C ALA A 92 -6.05 -14.24 8.56
N GLY A 93 -6.15 -12.95 8.88
CA GLY A 93 -7.09 -12.42 9.88
C GLY A 93 -6.44 -11.96 11.18
N GLU A 94 -5.12 -12.04 11.33
CA GLU A 94 -4.39 -11.41 12.43
C GLU A 94 -4.35 -9.90 12.19
N ARG A 95 -5.41 -9.16 12.53
CA ARG A 95 -5.58 -7.73 12.16
C ARG A 95 -5.53 -6.76 13.34
N VAL A 96 -5.58 -7.26 14.58
CA VAL A 96 -5.72 -6.41 15.79
C VAL A 96 -4.54 -5.46 15.95
N ASP A 97 -3.32 -5.95 15.73
CA ASP A 97 -2.11 -5.17 15.92
C ASP A 97 -1.79 -4.26 14.73
N PHE A 98 -2.41 -4.52 13.57
CA PHE A 98 -2.12 -3.82 12.33
C PHE A 98 -3.06 -2.63 12.12
N PHE A 99 -2.47 -1.55 11.62
CA PHE A 99 -3.18 -0.38 11.15
C PHE A 99 -3.94 -0.72 9.86
N ARG A 100 -5.10 -0.09 9.68
CA ARG A 100 -5.97 -0.33 8.53
C ARG A 100 -5.26 0.10 7.23
N PRO A 101 -5.13 -0.75 6.21
CA PRO A 101 -4.31 -0.49 5.03
C PRO A 101 -4.62 0.82 4.30
N PHE A 102 -5.89 1.16 4.08
CA PHE A 102 -6.25 2.39 3.36
C PHE A 102 -6.09 3.63 4.22
N ALA A 103 -6.41 3.54 5.52
CA ALA A 103 -6.14 4.61 6.46
C ALA A 103 -4.63 4.87 6.56
N LEU A 104 -3.80 3.82 6.50
CA LEU A 104 -2.33 3.92 6.49
C LEU A 104 -1.86 4.77 5.30
N VAL A 105 -2.33 4.43 4.10
CA VAL A 105 -2.00 5.16 2.86
C VAL A 105 -2.47 6.60 2.96
N LEU A 106 -3.75 6.85 3.31
CA LEU A 106 -4.30 8.20 3.39
C LEU A 106 -3.56 9.07 4.40
N LEU A 107 -3.30 8.55 5.60
CA LEU A 107 -2.60 9.26 6.65
C LEU A 107 -1.17 9.60 6.24
N LEU A 108 -0.39 8.59 5.81
CA LEU A 108 1.01 8.80 5.45
C LEU A 108 1.16 9.65 4.19
N ALA A 109 0.28 9.48 3.20
CA ALA A 109 0.32 10.29 1.99
C ALA A 109 -0.08 11.75 2.28
N GLY A 110 -1.05 11.98 3.17
CA GLY A 110 -1.39 13.32 3.65
C GLY A 110 -0.22 14.00 4.36
N ILE A 111 0.46 13.28 5.25
CA ILE A 111 1.67 13.77 5.94
C ILE A 111 2.79 14.06 4.93
N LEU A 112 3.07 13.15 3.99
CA LEU A 112 4.09 13.36 2.95
C LEU A 112 3.78 14.58 2.09
N SER A 113 2.52 14.73 1.67
CA SER A 113 2.05 15.89 0.88
C SER A 113 2.28 17.19 1.65
N PHE A 114 1.92 17.22 2.94
CA PHE A 114 2.15 18.35 3.81
C PHE A 114 3.64 18.68 3.93
N LEU A 115 4.50 17.68 4.16
CA LEU A 115 5.95 17.86 4.28
C LEU A 115 6.57 18.42 2.99
N ILE A 116 6.16 17.91 1.82
CA ILE A 116 6.63 18.40 0.53
C ILE A 116 6.19 19.85 0.30
N LEU A 117 4.91 20.17 0.53
CA LEU A 117 4.40 21.53 0.35
C LEU A 117 5.03 22.52 1.34
N ALA A 118 5.23 22.13 2.60
CA ALA A 118 5.78 22.99 3.65
C ALA A 118 7.30 23.22 3.50
N SER A 119 8.02 22.29 2.86
CA SER A 119 9.48 22.37 2.70
C SER A 119 9.94 23.19 1.50
N HIS A 120 9.03 23.63 0.62
CA HIS A 120 9.33 24.44 -0.56
C HIS A 120 10.46 23.84 -1.44
N ILE A 121 10.54 22.50 -1.54
CA ILE A 121 11.53 21.83 -2.38
C ILE A 121 11.32 22.26 -3.83
N GLN A 122 12.39 22.68 -4.51
CA GLN A 122 12.38 23.05 -5.93
C GLN A 122 12.32 21.80 -6.82
N LEU A 123 11.21 21.05 -6.75
CA LEU A 123 10.97 19.85 -7.58
C LEU A 123 10.98 20.18 -9.07
N VAL A 124 10.49 21.37 -9.40
CA VAL A 124 10.70 22.06 -10.65
C VAL A 124 11.32 23.40 -10.27
N ASP A 125 12.22 23.92 -11.10
CA ASP A 125 12.89 25.20 -10.89
C ASP A 125 11.85 26.36 -10.99
N GLU A 126 11.01 26.51 -9.96
CA GLU A 126 9.85 27.44 -9.90
C GLU A 126 10.32 28.91 -9.94
N LEU A 127 11.57 29.18 -9.55
CA LEU A 127 12.16 30.51 -9.41
C LEU A 127 12.75 31.06 -10.71
N THR A 128 12.82 30.26 -11.78
CA THR A 128 13.17 30.76 -13.11
C THR A 128 11.89 31.02 -13.89
N PRO A 129 11.53 32.29 -14.18
CA PRO A 129 10.43 32.60 -15.09
C PRO A 129 10.76 31.98 -16.45
N SER A 130 10.18 30.82 -16.75
CA SER A 130 10.30 30.22 -18.06
C SER A 130 9.24 30.84 -18.95
N THR A 131 9.65 31.45 -20.05
CA THR A 131 8.75 31.86 -21.14
C THR A 131 8.12 30.68 -21.86
N ASP A 132 8.58 29.46 -21.59
CA ASP A 132 8.06 28.21 -22.13
C ASP A 132 6.69 27.84 -21.49
N PRO A 133 5.59 27.87 -22.27
CA PRO A 133 4.27 27.47 -21.80
C PRO A 133 4.23 26.02 -21.29
N HIS A 134 5.07 25.13 -21.80
CA HIS A 134 5.12 23.73 -21.37
C HIS A 134 5.65 23.60 -19.93
N ARG A 135 6.66 24.39 -19.56
CA ARG A 135 7.21 24.40 -18.20
C ARG A 135 6.21 24.95 -17.18
N ALA A 136 5.50 26.03 -17.50
CA ALA A 136 4.47 26.60 -16.63
C ALA A 136 3.34 25.58 -16.35
N LYS A 137 2.90 24.86 -17.39
CA LYS A 137 1.91 23.78 -17.29
C LYS A 137 2.40 22.64 -16.36
N MET A 138 3.66 22.25 -16.47
CA MET A 138 4.23 21.18 -15.64
C MET A 138 4.34 21.57 -14.16
N VAL A 139 4.65 22.83 -13.84
CA VAL A 139 4.65 23.33 -12.45
C VAL A 139 3.25 23.27 -11.84
N GLU A 140 2.23 23.72 -12.59
CA GLU A 140 0.84 23.68 -12.13
C GLU A 140 0.34 22.24 -11.94
N ALA A 141 0.64 21.36 -12.89
CA ALA A 141 0.34 19.93 -12.80
C ALA A 141 0.92 19.30 -11.53
N ASN A 142 2.20 19.54 -11.25
CA ASN A 142 2.86 19.00 -10.06
C ASN A 142 2.21 19.52 -8.78
N ARG A 143 1.88 20.81 -8.72
CA ARG A 143 1.16 21.40 -7.57
C ARG A 143 -0.19 20.73 -7.34
N PHE A 144 -0.93 20.45 -8.41
CA PHE A 144 -2.21 19.74 -8.34
C PHE A 144 -2.03 18.29 -7.86
N VAL A 145 -1.05 17.55 -8.41
CA VAL A 145 -0.73 16.18 -7.98
C VAL A 145 -0.41 16.15 -6.50
N PHE A 146 0.52 16.99 -6.01
CA PHE A 146 0.89 17.00 -4.60
C PHE A 146 -0.27 17.39 -3.68
N LYS A 147 -1.14 18.30 -4.11
CA LYS A 147 -2.34 18.68 -3.34
C LYS A 147 -3.31 17.51 -3.13
N TYR A 148 -3.46 16.64 -4.13
CA TYR A 148 -4.39 15.50 -4.11
C TYR A 148 -3.69 14.14 -4.02
N PHE A 149 -2.41 14.12 -3.65
CA PHE A 149 -1.54 12.94 -3.74
C PHE A 149 -2.09 11.73 -2.96
N ALA A 150 -2.68 11.95 -1.78
CA ALA A 150 -3.31 10.87 -1.01
C ALA A 150 -4.45 10.19 -1.77
N TRP A 151 -5.32 10.97 -2.42
CA TRP A 151 -6.45 10.45 -3.19
C TRP A 151 -5.99 9.74 -4.46
N PHE A 152 -5.01 10.33 -5.17
CA PHE A 152 -4.40 9.67 -6.33
C PHE A 152 -3.76 8.34 -5.97
N THR A 153 -3.02 8.30 -4.86
CA THR A 153 -2.37 7.07 -4.41
C THR A 153 -3.38 5.98 -4.12
N VAL A 154 -4.47 6.29 -3.39
CA VAL A 154 -5.54 5.32 -3.11
C VAL A 154 -6.23 4.86 -4.40
N ALA A 155 -6.55 5.78 -5.31
CA ALA A 155 -7.20 5.47 -6.59
C ALA A 155 -6.36 4.53 -7.48
N MET A 156 -5.03 4.57 -7.36
CA MET A 156 -4.13 3.69 -8.11
C MET A 156 -4.01 2.28 -7.52
N VAL A 157 -4.34 2.07 -6.23
CA VAL A 157 -4.17 0.76 -5.57
C VAL A 157 -4.84 -0.39 -6.33
N PRO A 158 -6.10 -0.27 -6.81
CA PRO A 158 -6.72 -1.33 -7.61
C PRO A 158 -5.98 -1.63 -8.92
N GLY A 159 -5.40 -0.61 -9.55
CA GLY A 159 -4.58 -0.75 -10.75
C GLY A 159 -3.34 -1.60 -10.47
N TYR A 160 -2.59 -1.29 -9.40
CA TYR A 160 -1.46 -2.12 -8.95
C TYR A 160 -1.89 -3.54 -8.54
N ALA A 161 -3.05 -3.67 -7.90
CA ALA A 161 -3.61 -4.95 -7.48
C ALA A 161 -3.97 -5.87 -8.63
N LEU A 162 -4.40 -5.34 -9.77
CA LEU A 162 -4.72 -6.13 -10.96
C LEU A 162 -3.53 -6.97 -11.42
N PHE A 163 -2.34 -6.36 -11.47
CA PHE A 163 -1.12 -7.04 -11.92
C PHE A 163 -0.59 -8.03 -10.87
N SER A 164 -0.59 -7.64 -9.59
CA SER A 164 -0.16 -8.58 -8.54
C SER A 164 -1.10 -9.77 -8.43
N TRP A 165 -2.41 -9.57 -8.62
CA TRP A 165 -3.41 -10.64 -8.70
C TRP A 165 -3.19 -11.56 -9.90
N ALA A 166 -3.02 -10.99 -11.10
CA ALA A 166 -2.83 -11.76 -12.33
C ALA A 166 -1.55 -12.61 -12.33
N LEU A 167 -0.45 -12.07 -11.78
CA LEU A 167 0.87 -12.72 -11.76
C LEU A 167 1.05 -13.71 -10.61
N LEU A 168 0.45 -13.44 -9.45
CA LEU A 168 0.61 -14.26 -8.24
C LEU A 168 -0.55 -15.23 -7.99
N ARG A 169 -1.32 -15.62 -9.02
CA ARG A 169 -2.49 -16.51 -8.91
C ARG A 169 -2.28 -17.81 -8.12
N ARG A 170 -1.07 -18.39 -8.10
CA ARG A 170 -0.79 -19.60 -7.29
C ARG A 170 -0.84 -19.37 -5.77
N LEU A 171 -0.80 -18.13 -5.29
CA LEU A 171 -1.02 -17.81 -3.87
C LEU A 171 -2.48 -17.98 -3.44
N ARG A 172 -3.41 -18.13 -4.38
CA ARG A 172 -4.86 -18.33 -4.16
C ARG A 172 -5.55 -17.20 -3.37
N TYR A 173 -4.93 -16.02 -3.34
CA TYR A 173 -5.56 -14.80 -2.87
C TYR A 173 -6.55 -14.26 -3.91
N ASN A 174 -7.67 -13.70 -3.44
CA ASN A 174 -8.67 -13.05 -4.28
C ASN A 174 -8.25 -11.60 -4.58
N PHE A 175 -8.98 -10.94 -5.48
CA PHE A 175 -8.64 -9.57 -5.89
C PHE A 175 -8.62 -8.58 -4.72
N ALA A 176 -9.60 -8.62 -3.80
CA ALA A 176 -9.66 -7.72 -2.65
C ALA A 176 -8.47 -7.89 -1.70
N GLU A 177 -7.98 -9.12 -1.51
CA GLU A 177 -6.76 -9.42 -0.76
C GLU A 177 -5.52 -8.81 -1.44
N HIS A 178 -5.47 -8.81 -2.78
CA HIS A 178 -4.42 -8.12 -3.53
C HIS A 178 -4.50 -6.60 -3.44
N VAL A 179 -5.70 -6.01 -3.36
CA VAL A 179 -5.89 -4.57 -3.10
C VAL A 179 -5.34 -4.22 -1.73
N VAL A 180 -5.69 -5.01 -0.70
CA VAL A 180 -5.19 -4.82 0.67
C VAL A 180 -3.67 -4.98 0.76
N ALA A 181 -3.10 -6.00 0.11
CA ALA A 181 -1.66 -6.21 0.05
C ALA A 181 -0.94 -5.00 -0.57
N ASN A 182 -1.45 -4.48 -1.69
CA ASN A 182 -0.88 -3.29 -2.32
C ASN A 182 -1.03 -2.04 -1.47
N ALA A 183 -2.14 -1.84 -0.76
CA ALA A 183 -2.32 -0.72 0.14
C ALA A 183 -1.27 -0.74 1.28
N LEU A 184 -1.00 -1.90 1.88
CA LEU A 184 0.06 -2.04 2.89
C LEU A 184 1.45 -1.70 2.31
N VAL A 185 1.76 -2.24 1.12
CA VAL A 185 3.03 -1.96 0.43
C VAL A 185 3.18 -0.47 0.12
N MET A 186 2.11 0.18 -0.36
CA MET A 186 2.10 1.63 -0.63
C MET A 186 2.31 2.45 0.63
N GLY A 187 1.67 2.09 1.75
CA GLY A 187 1.89 2.76 3.03
C GLY A 187 3.36 2.71 3.45
N ALA A 188 4.02 1.56 3.31
CA ALA A 188 5.44 1.42 3.62
C ALA A 188 6.34 2.23 2.65
N ILE A 189 6.02 2.25 1.36
CA ILE A 189 6.75 3.08 0.37
C ILE A 189 6.66 4.55 0.75
N ILE A 190 5.45 5.06 1.00
CA ILE A 190 5.24 6.46 1.39
C ILE A 190 6.03 6.79 2.66
N PHE A 191 6.08 5.87 3.63
CA PHE A 191 6.89 6.07 4.83
C PHE A 191 8.38 6.17 4.51
N ILE A 192 8.92 5.33 3.62
CA ILE A 192 10.32 5.44 3.20
C ILE A 192 10.56 6.76 2.48
N GLN A 193 9.66 7.19 1.59
CA GLN A 193 9.75 8.48 0.91
C GLN A 193 9.73 9.64 1.89
N MET A 194 8.92 9.56 2.94
CA MET A 194 8.90 10.53 4.04
C MET A 194 10.26 10.65 4.73
N LEU A 195 10.97 9.54 4.93
CA LEU A 195 12.34 9.55 5.47
C LEU A 195 13.37 10.14 4.50
N CYS A 196 13.10 10.13 3.19
CA CYS A 196 13.94 10.75 2.17
C CYS A 196 13.74 12.27 2.04
N VAL A 197 12.64 12.84 2.56
CA VAL A 197 12.34 14.28 2.45
C VAL A 197 13.46 15.17 3.00
N PRO A 198 14.04 14.94 4.20
CA PRO A 198 15.13 15.79 4.70
C PRO A 198 16.36 15.80 3.78
N LEU A 199 16.67 14.66 3.14
CA LEU A 199 17.76 14.56 2.17
C LEU A 199 17.46 15.34 0.89
N LEU A 200 16.21 15.32 0.42
CA LEU A 200 15.76 16.12 -0.72
C LEU A 200 15.80 17.62 -0.43
N VAL A 201 15.41 18.03 0.78
CA VAL A 201 15.52 19.42 1.24
C VAL A 201 16.98 19.87 1.26
N TRP A 202 17.87 19.06 1.83
CA TRP A 202 19.30 19.34 1.86
C TRP A 202 19.91 19.46 0.44
N ALA A 203 19.47 18.62 -0.49
CA ALA A 203 19.95 18.64 -1.86
C ALA A 203 19.32 19.77 -2.71
N SER A 204 18.21 20.36 -2.28
CA SER A 204 17.45 21.38 -3.02
C SER A 204 18.31 22.61 -3.33
N GLY A 205 18.28 23.08 -4.58
CA GLY A 205 19.09 24.21 -5.05
C GLY A 205 20.59 23.92 -5.25
N THR A 206 21.04 22.68 -5.05
CA THR A 206 22.43 22.24 -5.27
C THR A 206 22.54 21.37 -6.54
N PRO A 207 23.74 21.17 -7.12
CA PRO A 207 23.92 20.21 -8.21
C PRO A 207 23.59 18.76 -7.81
N TYR A 208 23.46 18.46 -6.51
CA TYR A 208 23.11 17.14 -6.00
C TYR A 208 21.60 16.84 -6.06
N PHE A 209 20.74 17.83 -6.34
CA PHE A 209 19.29 17.61 -6.34
C PHE A 209 18.86 16.52 -7.32
N LYS A 210 19.26 16.62 -8.60
CA LYS A 210 18.88 15.65 -9.64
C LYS A 210 19.32 14.21 -9.33
N PRO A 211 20.59 13.92 -8.98
CA PRO A 211 20.98 12.57 -8.64
C PRO A 211 20.25 12.03 -7.40
N VAL A 212 20.03 12.85 -6.37
CA VAL A 212 19.27 12.44 -5.17
C VAL A 212 17.81 12.13 -5.52
N TYR A 213 17.16 12.99 -6.31
CA TYR A 213 15.79 12.80 -6.76
C TYR A 213 15.62 11.53 -7.61
N TYR A 214 16.52 11.29 -8.55
CA TYR A 214 16.48 10.06 -9.35
C TYR A 214 16.77 8.81 -8.53
N ALA A 215 17.69 8.88 -7.56
CA ALA A 215 17.92 7.78 -6.63
C ALA A 215 16.68 7.48 -5.78
N GLU A 216 16.00 8.53 -5.28
CA GLU A 216 14.75 8.39 -4.53
C GLU A 216 13.64 7.75 -5.37
N SER A 217 13.55 8.07 -6.67
CA SER A 217 12.56 7.49 -7.58
C SER A 217 12.65 5.96 -7.71
N PHE A 218 13.83 5.36 -7.46
CA PHE A 218 14.00 3.90 -7.44
C PHE A 218 13.54 3.25 -6.13
N THR A 219 13.24 4.01 -5.07
CA THR A 219 12.80 3.48 -3.78
C THR A 219 11.51 2.67 -3.92
N MET A 220 10.53 3.18 -4.66
CA MET A 220 9.26 2.50 -4.92
C MET A 220 9.46 1.12 -5.59
N PRO A 221 10.04 1.01 -6.80
CA PRO A 221 10.18 -0.28 -7.46
C PRO A 221 11.07 -1.26 -6.68
N LEU A 222 12.13 -0.78 -6.02
CA LEU A 222 12.99 -1.63 -5.20
C LEU A 222 12.24 -2.23 -4.01
N PHE A 223 11.45 -1.41 -3.30
CA PHE A 223 10.65 -1.90 -2.18
C PHE A 223 9.52 -2.82 -2.65
N GLN A 224 8.85 -2.51 -3.77
CA GLN A 224 7.84 -3.40 -4.36
C GLN A 224 8.44 -4.76 -4.75
N LEU A 225 9.60 -4.75 -5.42
CA LEU A 225 10.33 -5.96 -5.78
C LEU A 225 10.63 -6.80 -4.54
N TRP A 226 11.13 -6.17 -3.47
CA TRP A 226 11.42 -6.85 -2.22
C TRP A 226 10.15 -7.38 -1.54
N ALA A 227 9.10 -6.57 -1.42
CA ALA A 227 7.85 -6.94 -0.75
C ALA A 227 7.13 -8.09 -1.44
N PHE A 228 6.92 -7.98 -2.75
CA PHE A 228 6.27 -9.04 -3.52
C PHE A 228 7.16 -10.26 -3.71
N GLY A 229 8.49 -10.09 -3.74
CA GLY A 229 9.43 -11.22 -3.74
C GLY A 229 9.27 -12.08 -2.49
N ASN A 230 9.27 -11.44 -1.32
CA ASN A 230 9.04 -12.11 -0.04
C ASN A 230 7.64 -12.75 0.04
N LEU A 231 6.61 -12.10 -0.51
CA LEU A 231 5.27 -12.67 -0.57
C LEU A 231 5.23 -13.91 -1.46
N ALA A 232 5.82 -13.84 -2.66
CA ALA A 232 5.74 -14.85 -3.71
C ALA A 232 6.54 -16.13 -3.41
N VAL A 233 7.63 -16.05 -2.65
CA VAL A 233 8.39 -17.24 -2.21
C VAL A 233 7.51 -18.24 -1.43
N GLY A 234 6.36 -17.82 -0.89
CA GLY A 234 5.39 -18.72 -0.25
C GLY A 234 4.64 -19.68 -1.19
N GLY A 235 4.63 -19.44 -2.51
CA GLY A 235 3.92 -20.29 -3.48
C GLY A 235 4.65 -20.51 -4.81
N TYR A 236 5.86 -19.99 -4.94
CA TYR A 236 6.72 -20.12 -6.12
C TYR A 236 8.15 -20.42 -5.69
N HIS A 237 8.90 -21.12 -6.55
CA HIS A 237 10.35 -21.21 -6.41
C HIS A 237 10.98 -19.81 -6.58
N LEU A 238 12.21 -19.62 -6.07
CA LEU A 238 12.87 -18.31 -5.98
C LEU A 238 12.90 -17.55 -7.31
N GLY A 239 13.37 -18.17 -8.40
CA GLY A 239 13.39 -17.52 -9.73
C GLY A 239 12.00 -17.10 -10.21
N GLY A 240 11.00 -17.96 -10.01
CA GLY A 240 9.60 -17.69 -10.31
C GLY A 240 9.00 -16.54 -9.51
N ALA A 241 9.41 -16.39 -8.25
CA ALA A 241 9.02 -15.29 -7.38
C ALA A 241 9.67 -13.96 -7.82
N LEU A 242 10.97 -13.99 -8.11
CA LEU A 242 11.74 -12.80 -8.47
C LEU A 242 11.26 -12.16 -9.79
N TRP A 243 11.08 -12.94 -10.87
CA TRP A 243 10.66 -12.35 -12.14
C TRP A 243 9.26 -11.74 -12.05
N ARG A 244 8.33 -12.40 -11.35
CA ARG A 244 6.95 -11.88 -11.17
C ARG A 244 6.97 -10.57 -10.40
N SER A 245 7.77 -10.52 -9.35
CA SER A 245 7.93 -9.32 -8.51
C SER A 245 8.59 -8.19 -9.29
N PHE A 246 9.54 -8.50 -10.17
CA PHE A 246 10.12 -7.55 -11.11
C PHE A 246 9.07 -6.99 -12.08
N VAL A 247 8.24 -7.85 -12.68
CA VAL A 247 7.16 -7.39 -13.58
C VAL A 247 6.15 -6.52 -12.82
N ILE A 248 5.77 -6.88 -11.59
CA ILE A 248 4.88 -6.05 -10.75
C ILE A 248 5.51 -4.66 -10.50
N ALA A 249 6.78 -4.60 -10.11
CA ALA A 249 7.48 -3.34 -9.86
C ALA A 249 7.62 -2.49 -11.13
N PHE A 250 7.97 -3.12 -12.27
CA PHE A 250 8.13 -2.44 -13.54
C PHE A 250 6.81 -1.88 -14.08
N VAL A 251 5.72 -2.65 -14.01
CA VAL A 251 4.39 -2.15 -14.36
C VAL A 251 3.96 -1.05 -13.38
N GLY A 252 4.32 -1.18 -12.11
CA GLY A 252 4.13 -0.14 -11.10
C GLY A 252 4.72 1.21 -11.53
N LEU A 253 5.97 1.19 -12.01
CA LEU A 253 6.63 2.38 -12.56
C LEU A 253 5.91 2.97 -13.77
N ILE A 254 5.46 2.12 -14.70
CA ILE A 254 4.74 2.57 -15.89
C ILE A 254 3.42 3.25 -15.50
N ILE A 255 2.64 2.64 -14.63
CA ILE A 255 1.36 3.22 -14.15
C ILE A 255 1.61 4.59 -13.52
N ASN A 256 2.63 4.72 -12.67
CA ASN A 256 2.97 5.99 -12.04
C ASN A 256 3.38 7.06 -13.07
N SER A 257 4.20 6.68 -14.06
CA SER A 257 4.62 7.59 -15.14
C SER A 257 3.44 8.05 -16.02
N LEU A 258 2.54 7.12 -16.38
CA LEU A 258 1.34 7.43 -17.15
C LEU A 258 0.38 8.32 -16.34
N LEU A 259 0.22 8.08 -15.04
CA LEU A 259 -0.60 8.92 -14.18
C LEU A 259 -0.08 10.36 -14.13
N ILE A 260 1.22 10.55 -13.89
CA ILE A 260 1.82 11.89 -13.82
C ILE A 260 1.60 12.63 -15.16
N THR A 261 1.77 11.94 -16.28
CA THR A 261 1.54 12.50 -17.63
C THR A 261 0.07 12.85 -17.85
N TRP A 262 -0.84 11.95 -17.49
CA TRP A 262 -2.28 12.18 -17.65
C TRP A 262 -2.78 13.33 -16.77
N VAL A 263 -2.32 13.41 -15.51
CA VAL A 263 -2.68 14.52 -14.62
C VAL A 263 -2.08 15.83 -15.12
N SER A 264 -0.88 15.82 -15.71
CA SER A 264 -0.29 17.03 -16.25
C SER A 264 -1.04 17.56 -17.47
N GLU A 265 -1.58 16.70 -18.31
CA GLU A 265 -2.48 17.09 -19.39
C GLU A 265 -3.85 17.57 -18.88
N ALA A 266 -4.44 16.85 -17.91
CA ALA A 266 -5.75 17.16 -17.36
C ALA A 266 -5.77 18.50 -16.60
N ALA A 267 -4.75 18.77 -15.78
CA ALA A 267 -4.63 20.02 -15.00
C ALA A 267 -4.63 21.27 -15.91
N VAL A 268 -4.12 21.13 -17.14
CA VAL A 268 -4.10 22.20 -18.14
C VAL A 268 -5.47 22.41 -18.78
N SER A 269 -6.22 21.34 -19.00
CA SER A 269 -7.53 21.39 -19.66
C SER A 269 -8.63 22.00 -18.79
N PHE A 270 -8.54 21.94 -17.45
CA PHE A 270 -9.58 22.47 -16.55
C PHE A 270 -9.53 24.00 -16.37
N LYS A 271 -8.50 24.68 -16.88
CA LYS A 271 -8.32 26.14 -16.77
C LYS A 271 -8.71 26.93 -18.02
N HIS A 272 -9.07 26.23 -19.10
CA HIS A 272 -9.58 26.79 -20.35
C HIS A 272 -11.02 26.33 -20.56
#